data_AF-A0A7Y4XAU4-F1
#
_entry.id   AF-A0A7Y4XAU4-F1
#
_cell.length_a   1.000
_cell.length_b   1.000
_cell.length_c   1.000
_cell.angle_alpha   90.00
_cell.angle_beta   90.00
_cell.angle_gamma   90.00
#
_symmetry.space_group_name_H-M   'P 1'
#
loop_
_entity.id
_entity.type
_entity.pdbx_description
1 polymer ?
#
loop_
_entity_poly.entity_id
_entity_poly.type
_entity_poly.pdbx_seq_one_letter_code
_entity_poly.pdbx_strand_id
1 'polypeptide(L)'
;MRSYEVLVERQNGHFRALIPTLPNVVAEGATRDEAVVNAKELAQRYLLNVESAIIQLADPVFRSEGLSKVEDLLAVAGLFSGDEAAMQQHIEDIYAERRRQRDEAVLELNVLEVAEAK
;
A
#
# COMPACT_ATOMS: atom_id res chain seq x y z
N MET A 1 16.02 4.52 27.95
CA MET A 1 16.05 3.07 27.67
C MET A 1 15.49 2.86 26.27
N ARG A 2 16.18 2.14 25.38
CA ARG A 2 15.67 1.84 24.03
C ARG A 2 14.97 0.48 24.05
N SER A 3 13.82 0.40 23.40
CA SER A 3 13.06 -0.84 23.21
C SER A 3 13.22 -1.30 21.76
N TYR A 4 13.33 -2.61 21.57
CA TYR A 4 13.42 -3.23 20.25
C TYR A 4 12.27 -4.20 20.09
N GLU A 5 11.66 -4.22 18.91
CA GLU A 5 10.72 -5.27 18.54
C GLU A 5 11.49 -6.57 18.27
N VAL A 6 10.97 -7.67 18.80
CA VAL A 6 11.53 -9.00 18.62
C VAL A 6 10.48 -9.86 17.94
N LEU A 7 10.81 -10.38 16.77
CA LEU A 7 10.03 -11.39 16.10
C LEU A 7 10.51 -12.76 16.58
N VAL A 8 9.56 -13.63 16.93
CA VAL A 8 9.88 -15.00 17.36
C VAL A 8 9.19 -15.97 16.42
N GLU A 9 10.00 -16.77 15.74
CA GLU A 9 9.56 -17.84 14.85
C GLU A 9 9.71 -19.17 15.56
N ARG A 10 8.82 -20.12 15.27
CA ARG A 10 8.94 -21.50 15.76
C ARG A 10 9.32 -22.39 14.59
N GLN A 11 10.46 -23.07 14.67
CA GLN A 11 10.90 -24.04 13.67
C GLN A 11 11.44 -25.30 14.35
N ASN A 12 11.01 -26.48 13.87
CA ASN A 12 11.48 -27.79 14.35
C ASN A 12 11.39 -27.98 15.87
N GLY A 13 10.38 -27.39 16.53
CA GLY A 13 10.22 -27.49 17.99
C GLY A 13 11.07 -26.49 18.79
N HIS A 14 11.92 -25.70 18.14
CA HIS A 14 12.71 -24.63 18.74
C HIS A 14 12.10 -23.25 18.43
N PHE A 15 12.52 -22.25 19.21
CA PHE A 15 12.15 -20.85 19.02
C PHE A 15 13.37 -20.07 18.55
N ARG A 16 13.19 -19.27 17.49
CA ARG A 16 14.19 -18.40 16.92
C ARG A 16 13.73 -16.96 17.08
N ALA A 17 14.49 -16.15 17.81
CA ALA A 17 14.24 -14.74 18.02
C ALA A 17 15.15 -13.88 17.13
N LEU A 18 14.58 -12.88 16.47
CA LEU A 18 15.27 -11.95 15.60
C LEU A 18 14.80 -10.51 15.82
N ILE A 19 15.71 -9.57 15.68
CA ILE A 19 15.44 -8.13 15.83
C ILE A 19 15.53 -7.50 14.43
N PRO A 20 14.42 -7.06 13.82
CA PRO A 20 14.44 -6.57 12.43
C PRO A 20 15.40 -5.40 12.18
N THR A 21 15.59 -4.55 13.19
CA THR A 21 16.52 -3.41 13.14
C THR A 21 17.98 -3.81 13.35
N LEU A 22 18.25 -5.05 13.77
CA LEU A 22 19.57 -5.63 13.95
C LEU A 22 19.62 -6.99 13.23
N PRO A 23 19.64 -7.01 11.88
CA PRO A 23 19.48 -8.23 11.09
C PRO A 23 20.54 -9.30 11.35
N ASN A 24 21.70 -8.91 11.90
CA ASN A 24 22.78 -9.82 12.29
C ASN A 24 22.59 -10.45 13.67
N VAL A 25 21.56 -10.04 14.42
CA VAL A 25 21.26 -10.56 15.76
C VAL A 25 20.10 -11.55 15.66
N VAL A 26 20.47 -12.82 15.74
CA VAL A 26 19.55 -13.95 15.73
C VAL A 26 19.96 -14.90 16.84
N ALA A 27 19.01 -15.32 17.66
CA ALA A 27 19.25 -16.27 18.75
C ALA A 27 18.16 -17.34 18.79
N GLU A 28 18.52 -18.51 19.31
CA GLU A 28 17.59 -19.64 19.44
C GLU A 28 17.41 -20.01 20.92
N GLY A 29 16.31 -20.68 21.22
CA GLY A 29 15.98 -21.21 22.55
C GLY A 29 15.00 -22.37 22.46
N ALA A 30 14.97 -23.20 23.51
CA ALA A 30 13.97 -24.26 23.65
C ALA A 30 12.58 -23.67 23.97
N THR A 31 12.54 -22.47 24.54
CA THR A 31 11.30 -21.72 24.80
C THR A 31 11.33 -20.33 24.17
N ARG A 32 10.16 -19.71 24.01
CA ARG A 32 10.04 -18.32 23.54
C ARG A 32 10.85 -17.36 24.41
N ASP A 33 10.69 -17.45 25.73
CA ASP A 33 11.31 -16.51 26.66
C ASP A 33 12.83 -16.66 26.66
N GLU A 34 13.33 -17.89 26.60
CA GLU A 34 14.76 -18.19 26.45
C GLU A 34 15.33 -17.60 25.16
N ALA A 35 14.65 -17.78 24.02
CA ALA A 35 15.11 -17.20 22.75
C ALA A 35 15.19 -15.66 22.83
N VAL A 36 14.23 -15.01 23.49
CA VAL A 36 14.22 -13.55 23.68
C VAL A 36 15.35 -13.10 24.61
N VAL A 37 15.60 -13.81 25.71
CA VAL A 37 16.73 -13.52 26.61
C VAL A 37 18.06 -13.67 25.87
N ASN A 38 18.23 -14.75 25.11
CA ASN A 38 19.45 -14.99 24.31
C ASN A 38 19.63 -13.89 23.25
N ALA A 39 18.55 -13.47 22.58
CA ALA A 39 18.60 -12.37 21.61
C ALA A 39 18.98 -11.05 22.27
N LYS A 40 18.51 -10.78 23.50
CA LYS A 40 18.88 -9.59 24.27
C LYS A 40 20.38 -9.57 24.61
N GLU A 41 20.92 -10.67 25.11
CA GLU A 41 22.35 -10.75 25.45
C GLU A 41 23.23 -10.60 24.20
N LEU A 42 22.83 -11.24 23.10
CA LEU A 42 23.54 -11.13 21.83
C LEU A 42 23.46 -9.69 21.28
N ALA A 43 22.29 -9.05 21.34
CA ALA A 43 22.11 -7.66 20.94
C ALA A 43 22.99 -6.72 21.76
N GLN A 44 23.09 -6.92 23.08
CA GLN A 44 23.95 -6.11 23.94
C GLN A 44 25.42 -6.25 23.55
N ARG A 45 25.90 -7.48 23.30
CA ARG A 45 27.28 -7.71 22.85
C ARG A 45 27.54 -7.11 21.47
N TYR A 46 26.58 -7.23 20.56
CA TYR A 46 26.67 -6.62 19.23
C TYR A 46 26.79 -5.10 19.33
N LEU A 47 25.89 -4.46 20.08
CA LEU A 47 25.83 -3.02 20.25
C LEU A 47 27.06 -2.42 20.95
N LEU A 48 27.78 -3.19 21.76
CA LEU A 48 29.04 -2.75 22.39
C LEU A 48 30.20 -2.66 21.40
N ASN A 49 30.14 -3.38 20.28
CA ASN A 49 31.26 -3.53 19.34
C ASN A 49 31.02 -2.85 17.99
N VAL A 50 29.89 -2.16 17.81
CA VAL A 50 29.51 -1.55 16.54
C VAL A 50 29.55 -0.03 16.62
N GLU A 51 30.20 0.56 15.62
CA GLU A 51 30.11 1.98 15.32
C GLU A 51 29.08 2.17 14.22
N SER A 52 28.27 3.23 14.35
CA SER A 52 27.29 3.59 13.31
C SER A 52 27.76 4.84 12.58
N ALA A 53 27.61 4.82 11.25
CA ALA A 53 27.83 5.96 10.39
C ALA A 53 26.54 6.29 9.66
N ILE A 54 26.24 7.59 9.54
CA ILE A 54 25.14 8.07 8.70
C ILE A 54 25.70 8.33 7.31
N ILE A 55 25.13 7.66 6.32
CA ILE A 55 25.47 7.87 4.92
C ILE A 55 24.28 8.58 4.27
N GLN A 56 24.54 9.74 3.66
CA GLN A 56 23.54 10.40 2.83
C GLN A 56 23.69 9.89 1.40
N LEU A 57 22.65 9.23 0.91
CA LEU A 57 22.57 8.84 -0.50
C LEU A 57 21.81 9.94 -1.24
N ALA A 58 22.31 10.32 -2.41
CA ALA A 58 21.52 11.13 -3.32
C ALA A 58 20.30 10.32 -3.77
N ASP A 59 19.15 10.97 -3.88
CA ASP A 59 17.97 10.32 -4.45
C ASP A 59 18.31 9.79 -5.85
N PRO A 60 17.82 8.60 -6.21
CA PRO A 60 17.99 8.09 -7.56
C PRO A 60 17.36 9.10 -8.52
N VAL A 61 18.17 9.66 -9.41
CA VAL A 61 17.67 10.47 -10.52
C VAL A 61 16.90 9.50 -11.41
N PHE A 62 15.58 9.43 -11.22
CA PHE A 62 14.70 8.80 -12.20
C PHE A 62 14.83 9.62 -13.49
N ARG A 63 15.71 9.16 -14.39
CA ARG A 63 15.65 9.60 -15.77
C ARG A 63 14.34 9.05 -16.31
N SER A 64 13.33 9.91 -16.42
CA SER A 64 12.15 9.64 -17.22
C SER A 64 12.57 9.60 -18.69
N GLU A 65 13.34 8.59 -19.08
CA GLU A 65 13.50 8.24 -20.48
C GLU A 65 12.17 7.62 -20.92
N GLY A 66 11.23 8.49 -21.34
CA GLY A 66 10.11 8.05 -22.19
C GLY A 66 8.68 8.33 -21.73
N LEU A 67 8.42 9.11 -20.67
CA LEU A 67 7.06 9.55 -20.32
C LEU A 67 7.02 11.05 -20.01
N SER A 68 7.71 11.84 -20.83
CA SER A 68 7.75 13.30 -20.64
C SER A 68 6.50 14.01 -21.20
N LYS A 69 5.68 13.29 -21.96
CA LYS A 69 4.51 13.85 -22.63
C LYS A 69 3.26 13.04 -22.28
N VAL A 70 2.15 13.76 -22.09
CA VAL A 70 0.80 13.19 -21.93
C VAL A 70 0.48 12.25 -23.10
N GLU A 71 1.04 12.53 -24.27
CA GLU A 71 0.97 11.71 -25.49
C GLU A 71 1.52 10.28 -25.28
N ASP A 72 2.62 10.11 -24.53
CA ASP A 72 3.23 8.80 -24.28
C ASP A 72 2.36 7.96 -23.32
N LEU A 73 1.71 8.60 -22.34
CA LEU A 73 0.74 7.95 -21.44
C LEU A 73 -0.53 7.52 -22.19
N LEU A 74 -1.01 8.33 -23.14
CA LEU A 74 -2.17 7.99 -23.97
C LEU A 74 -1.87 6.86 -24.94
N ALA A 75 -0.64 6.78 -25.47
CA ALA A 75 -0.20 5.66 -26.30
C ALA A 75 -0.22 4.34 -25.52
N VAL A 76 0.22 4.35 -24.25
CA VAL A 76 0.14 3.17 -23.35
C VAL A 76 -1.31 2.84 -22.98
N ALA A 77 -2.17 3.84 -22.79
CA ALA A 77 -3.60 3.61 -22.56
C ALA A 77 -4.30 2.94 -23.76
N GLY A 78 -3.83 3.23 -24.99
CA GLY A 78 -4.30 2.58 -26.22
C GLY A 78 -3.82 1.13 -26.42
N LEU A 79 -2.87 0.65 -25.61
CA LEU A 79 -2.39 -0.75 -25.65
C LEU A 79 -3.30 -1.73 -24.89
N PHE A 80 -4.29 -1.24 -24.14
CA PHE A 80 -5.33 -2.09 -23.54
C PHE A 80 -6.42 -2.43 -24.56
N SER A 81 -6.02 -3.00 -25.70
CA SER A 81 -6.95 -3.56 -26.68
C SER A 81 -7.52 -4.87 -26.12
N GLY A 82 -8.58 -4.77 -25.32
CA GLY A 82 -9.15 -5.94 -24.66
C GLY A 82 -10.62 -5.87 -24.28
N ASP A 83 -11.24 -4.69 -24.20
CA ASP A 83 -12.65 -4.64 -23.77
C ASP A 83 -13.40 -3.37 -24.18
N GLU A 84 -13.18 -2.90 -25.42
CA GLU A 84 -13.89 -1.74 -25.97
C GLU A 84 -15.42 -1.92 -25.93
N ALA A 85 -15.90 -3.15 -26.15
CA ALA A 85 -17.33 -3.45 -26.10
C ALA A 85 -17.91 -3.38 -24.67
N ALA A 86 -17.21 -3.92 -23.66
CA ALA A 86 -17.67 -3.83 -22.27
C ALA A 86 -17.60 -2.39 -21.74
N MET A 87 -16.56 -1.65 -22.13
CA MET A 87 -16.44 -0.23 -21.80
C MET A 87 -17.54 0.59 -22.46
N GLN A 88 -17.86 0.33 -23.73
CA GLN A 88 -18.95 1.01 -24.43
C GLN A 88 -20.30 0.74 -23.77
N GLN A 89 -20.56 -0.52 -23.40
CA GLN A 89 -21.78 -0.90 -22.68
C GLN A 89 -21.87 -0.18 -21.32
N HIS A 90 -20.76 -0.13 -20.57
CA HIS A 90 -20.72 0.57 -19.29
C HIS A 90 -20.98 2.08 -19.44
N ILE A 91 -20.44 2.70 -20.49
CA ILE A 91 -20.69 4.10 -20.81
C ILE A 91 -22.17 4.34 -21.13
N GLU A 92 -22.80 3.45 -21.90
CA GLU A 92 -24.22 3.54 -22.23
C GLU A 92 -25.11 3.40 -20.99
N ASP A 93 -24.77 2.49 -20.08
CA ASP A 93 -25.45 2.32 -18.79
C ASP A 93 -25.40 3.60 -17.96
N ILE A 94 -24.23 4.25 -17.87
CA ILE A 94 -24.06 5.54 -17.18
C ILE A 94 -24.97 6.61 -17.81
N TYR A 95 -25.05 6.69 -19.14
CA TYR A 95 -25.89 7.66 -19.83
C TYR A 95 -27.40 7.37 -19.68
N ALA A 96 -27.79 6.10 -19.54
CA ALA A 96 -29.17 5.72 -19.25
C ALA A 96 -29.56 6.11 -17.82
N GLU A 97 -28.69 5.83 -16.85
CA GLU A 97 -28.89 6.19 -15.44
C GLU A 97 -29.04 7.70 -15.26
N ARG A 98 -28.16 8.49 -15.87
CA ARG A 98 -28.21 9.96 -15.81
C ARG A 98 -29.47 10.54 -16.45
N ARG A 99 -29.98 9.91 -17.51
CA ARG A 99 -31.26 10.33 -18.12
C ARG A 99 -32.42 10.10 -17.16
N ARG A 100 -32.47 8.94 -16.49
CA ARG A 100 -33.49 8.63 -15.47
C ARG A 100 -33.44 9.63 -14.32
N GLN A 101 -32.26 9.89 -13.76
CA GLN A 101 -32.08 10.85 -12.67
C GLN A 101 -32.53 12.27 -13.07
N ARG A 102 -32.22 12.68 -14.29
CA ARG A 102 -32.66 13.99 -14.81
C ARG A 102 -34.17 14.05 -14.95
N ASP A 103 -34.78 13.02 -15.52
CA ASP A 103 -36.22 13.00 -15.76
C ASP A 103 -37.00 12.90 -14.43
N GLU A 104 -36.47 12.18 -13.44
CA GLU A 104 -36.97 12.15 -12.05
C GLU A 104 -36.86 13.51 -11.36
N ALA A 105 -35.72 14.18 -11.47
CA ALA A 105 -35.54 15.53 -10.93
C ALA A 105 -36.49 16.56 -11.59
N VAL A 106 -36.78 16.41 -12.89
CA VAL A 106 -37.76 17.26 -13.60
C VAL A 106 -39.19 16.98 -13.11
N LEU A 107 -39.53 15.72 -12.85
CA LEU A 107 -40.82 15.36 -12.26
C LEU A 107 -40.98 15.92 -10.85
N GLU A 108 -39.94 15.83 -10.01
CA GLU A 108 -39.96 16.42 -8.66
C GLU A 108 -40.12 17.94 -8.70
N LEU A 109 -39.42 18.64 -9.60
CA LEU A 109 -39.55 20.09 -9.79
C LEU A 109 -40.97 20.47 -10.22
N ASN A 110 -41.56 19.75 -11.18
CA ASN A 110 -42.92 20.01 -11.65
C ASN A 110 -43.98 19.74 -10.57
N VAL A 111 -43.77 18.74 -9.71
CA VAL A 111 -44.68 18.44 -8.58
C VAL A 111 -44.60 19.52 -7.51
N LEU A 112 -43.41 20.05 -7.23
CA LEU A 112 -43.20 21.16 -6.29
C LEU A 112 -43.84 22.47 -6.82
N GLU A 113 -43.68 22.80 -8.10
CA GLU A 113 -44.31 23.98 -8.71
C GLU A 113 -45.85 23.93 -8.65
N VAL A 114 -46.46 22.75 -8.80
CA VAL A 114 -47.93 22.57 -8.69
C VAL A 114 -48.41 22.66 -7.23
N ALA A 115 -47.57 22.28 -6.26
CA ALA A 115 -47.88 22.38 -4.84
C ALA A 115 -47.79 23.82 -4.30
N GLU A 116 -46.90 24.66 -4.86
CA GLU A 116 -46.78 26.08 -4.52
C GLU A 116 -47.84 26.98 -5.19
N ALA A 117 -48.56 26.47 -6.19
CA ALA A 117 -49.62 27.20 -6.91
C ALA A 117 -51.04 27.01 -6.31
N LYS A 118 -51.19 26.36 -5.16
CA LYS A 118 -52.45 26.20 -4.40
C LYS A 118 -52.41 26.93 -3.07
#